data_AF-A0A1D2S6H8-F1
#
_entry.id   AF-A0A1D2S6H8-F1
#
_cell.length_a   1.000
_cell.length_b   1.000
_cell.length_c   1.000
_cell.angle_alpha   90.00
_cell.angle_beta   90.00
_cell.angle_gamma   90.00
#
_symmetry.space_group_name_H-M   'P 1'
#
loop_
_entity.id
_entity.type
_entity.pdbx_description
1 polymer ?
#
loop_
_entity_poly.entity_id
_entity_poly.type
_entity_poly.pdbx_seq_one_letter_code
_entity_poly.pdbx_strand_id
1 'polypeptide(L)'
;MTPEALIQTAVMMGLLVLAGGAWSLLYCLGKTRTRADFMHMALGCYIVALGLAVAIGVYSPLSPGWKALVLVSALAYAGIPPITLRYLEQIHDHEGEEA
;
A
#
# COMPACT_ATOMS: atom_id res chain seq x y z
N MET A 1 -13.86 10.76 -21.36
CA MET A 1 -14.19 10.22 -20.02
C MET A 1 -15.69 10.34 -19.83
N THR A 2 -16.40 9.23 -19.64
CA THR A 2 -17.82 9.27 -19.25
C THR A 2 -17.94 9.45 -17.73
N PRO A 3 -19.06 9.98 -17.21
CA PRO A 3 -19.26 10.12 -15.76
C PRO A 3 -19.17 8.78 -15.01
N GLU A 4 -19.72 7.71 -15.61
CA GLU A 4 -19.65 6.35 -15.05
C GLU A 4 -18.21 5.87 -14.90
N ALA A 5 -17.39 6.03 -15.94
CA ALA A 5 -15.99 5.61 -15.91
C ALA A 5 -15.15 6.42 -14.90
N LEU A 6 -15.50 7.70 -14.68
CA LEU A 6 -14.90 8.51 -13.62
C LEU A 6 -15.22 7.93 -12.24
N ILE A 7 -16.49 7.64 -11.95
CA ILE A 7 -16.93 7.11 -10.66
C ILE A 7 -16.28 5.74 -10.42
N GLN A 8 -16.30 4.85 -11.41
CA GLN A 8 -15.66 3.54 -11.31
C GLN A 8 -14.16 3.66 -11.01
N THR A 9 -13.45 4.53 -11.73
CA THR A 9 -12.02 4.77 -11.48
C THR A 9 -11.77 5.32 -10.08
N ALA A 10 -12.59 6.28 -9.62
CA ALA A 10 -12.47 6.85 -8.29
C ALA A 10 -12.70 5.80 -7.18
N VAL A 11 -13.70 4.93 -7.34
CA VAL A 11 -13.95 3.82 -6.41
C VAL A 11 -12.76 2.85 -6.37
N MET A 12 -12.24 2.46 -7.53
CA MET A 12 -11.07 1.58 -7.60
C MET A 12 -9.83 2.20 -6.94
N MET A 13 -9.60 3.50 -7.17
CA MET A 13 -8.52 4.26 -6.52
C MET A 13 -8.71 4.32 -5.00
N GLY A 14 -9.93 4.56 -4.51
CA GLY A 14 -10.24 4.55 -3.09
C GLY A 14 -9.97 3.18 -2.45
N LEU A 15 -10.41 2.10 -3.10
CA LEU A 15 -10.15 0.73 -2.66
C LEU A 15 -8.66 0.40 -2.68
N LEU A 16 -7.91 0.87 -3.68
CA LEU A 16 -6.47 0.69 -3.78
C LEU A 16 -5.76 1.31 -2.57
N VAL A 17 -6.10 2.56 -2.22
CA VAL A 17 -5.53 3.27 -1.08
C VAL A 17 -5.91 2.60 0.24
N LEU A 18 -7.17 2.17 0.39
CA LEU A 18 -7.62 1.44 1.59
C LEU A 18 -6.86 0.13 1.77
N ALA A 19 -6.70 -0.65 0.71
CA ALA A 19 -5.94 -1.91 0.74
C ALA A 19 -4.45 -1.68 1.05
N GLY A 20 -3.84 -0.64 0.47
CA GLY A 20 -2.45 -0.25 0.78
C GLY A 20 -2.26 0.24 2.22
N GLY A 21 -3.23 0.98 2.76
CA GLY A 21 -3.23 1.39 4.16
C GLY A 21 -3.38 0.20 5.11
N ALA A 22 -4.31 -0.71 4.83
CA ALA A 22 -4.49 -1.94 5.59
C ALA A 22 -3.23 -2.83 5.57
N TRP A 23 -2.59 -2.98 4.40
CA TRP A 23 -1.28 -3.63 4.27
C TRP A 23 -0.27 -3.06 5.25
N SER A 24 -0.11 -1.73 5.25
CA SER A 24 0.89 -1.04 6.07
C SER A 24 0.62 -1.21 7.56
N LEU A 25 -0.63 -1.04 7.99
CA LEU A 25 -1.02 -1.20 9.40
C LEU A 25 -0.83 -2.64 9.88
N LEU A 26 -1.29 -3.62 9.10
CA LEU A 26 -1.19 -5.03 9.45
C LEU A 26 0.27 -5.51 9.43
N TYR A 27 1.09 -5.01 8.51
CA TYR A 27 2.52 -5.29 8.48
C TYR A 27 3.19 -4.82 9.79
N CYS A 28 2.98 -3.55 10.16
CA CYS A 28 3.55 -2.99 11.39
C CYS A 28 3.06 -3.74 12.63
N LEU A 29 1.76 -4.05 12.71
CA LEU A 29 1.19 -4.82 13.81
C LEU A 29 1.75 -6.25 13.88
N GLY A 30 1.88 -6.93 12.73
CA GLY A 30 2.41 -8.28 12.65
C GLY A 30 3.88 -8.35 13.06
N LYS A 31 4.67 -7.34 12.64
CA LYS A 31 6.08 -7.26 12.97
C LYS A 31 6.31 -6.91 14.45
N THR A 32 5.62 -5.91 14.98
CA THR A 32 5.77 -5.46 16.39
C THR A 32 5.21 -6.46 17.40
N ARG A 33 4.11 -7.14 17.08
CA ARG A 33 3.49 -8.15 17.97
C ARG A 33 3.96 -9.58 17.70
N THR A 34 4.93 -9.77 16.80
CA THR A 34 5.46 -11.09 16.38
C THR A 34 4.38 -12.12 16.02
N ARG A 35 3.27 -11.66 15.41
CA ARG A 35 2.14 -12.52 15.01
C ARG A 35 2.11 -12.75 13.51
N ALA A 36 2.29 -14.00 13.10
CA ALA A 36 2.28 -14.41 11.70
C ALA A 36 0.93 -14.16 11.02
N ASP A 37 -0.19 -14.30 11.74
CA ASP A 37 -1.54 -14.10 11.20
C ASP A 37 -1.73 -12.70 10.61
N PHE A 38 -1.29 -11.67 11.31
CA PHE A 38 -1.34 -10.29 10.81
C PHE A 38 -0.46 -10.10 9.57
N MET A 39 0.67 -10.81 9.48
CA MET A 39 1.53 -10.76 8.30
C MET A 39 0.87 -11.41 7.08
N HIS A 40 0.16 -12.53 7.27
CA HIS A 40 -0.62 -13.15 6.20
C HIS A 40 -1.77 -12.26 5.73
N MET A 41 -2.50 -11.64 6.67
CA MET A 41 -3.57 -10.69 6.35
C MET A 41 -3.02 -9.46 5.63
N ALA A 42 -1.87 -8.94 6.08
CA ALA A 42 -1.17 -7.85 5.42
C ALA A 42 -0.89 -8.22 3.96
N LEU A 43 -0.25 -9.38 3.72
CA LEU A 43 0.07 -9.84 2.37
C LEU A 43 -1.19 -9.95 1.50
N GLY A 44 -2.30 -10.45 2.07
CA GLY A 44 -3.60 -10.48 1.42
C GLY A 44 -4.07 -9.10 0.96
N CYS A 45 -4.01 -8.09 1.84
CA CYS A 45 -4.32 -6.70 1.49
C CYS A 45 -3.40 -6.16 0.38
N TYR A 46 -2.12 -6.49 0.42
CA TYR A 46 -1.17 -6.06 -0.63
C TYR A 46 -1.47 -6.69 -1.99
N ILE A 47 -1.80 -7.99 -2.03
CA ILE A 47 -2.22 -8.68 -3.26
C ILE A 47 -3.49 -8.03 -3.83
N VAL A 48 -4.47 -7.70 -2.98
CA VAL A 48 -5.68 -6.98 -3.40
C VAL A 48 -5.32 -5.60 -3.98
N ALA A 49 -4.42 -4.86 -3.35
CA ALA A 49 -3.94 -3.57 -3.86
C ALA A 49 -3.28 -3.73 -5.26
N LEU A 50 -2.42 -4.74 -5.45
CA LEU A 50 -1.82 -5.02 -6.76
C LEU A 50 -2.88 -5.37 -7.81
N GLY A 51 -3.86 -6.20 -7.45
CA GLY A 51 -4.98 -6.54 -8.33
C GLY A 51 -5.78 -5.30 -8.76
N LEU A 52 -6.06 -4.39 -7.83
CA LEU A 52 -6.72 -3.11 -8.12
C LEU A 52 -5.87 -2.20 -9.01
N ALA A 53 -4.56 -2.12 -8.78
CA ALA A 53 -3.65 -1.32 -9.61
C ALA A 53 -3.63 -1.83 -11.06
N VAL A 54 -3.55 -3.15 -11.26
CA VAL A 54 -3.67 -3.77 -12.59
C VAL A 54 -5.02 -3.49 -13.21
N ALA A 55 -6.11 -3.66 -12.46
CA ALA A 55 -7.46 -3.38 -12.95
C ALA A 55 -7.63 -1.91 -13.36
N ILE A 56 -7.05 -0.95 -12.62
CA ILE A 56 -7.03 0.47 -13.01
C ILE A 56 -6.22 0.64 -14.30
N GLY A 57 -5.05 0.02 -14.41
CA GLY A 57 -4.23 0.08 -15.63
C GLY A 57 -4.96 -0.40 -16.88
N VAL A 58 -5.73 -1.48 -16.75
CA VAL A 58 -6.46 -2.10 -17.87
C VAL A 58 -7.77 -1.39 -18.18
N TYR A 59 -8.62 -1.16 -17.18
CA TYR A 59 -10.02 -0.76 -17.40
C TYR A 59 -10.29 0.74 -17.26
N SER A 60 -9.41 1.52 -16.63
CA SER A 60 -9.66 2.96 -16.49
C SER A 60 -9.40 3.74 -17.79
N PRO A 61 -10.13 4.85 -18.02
CA PRO A 61 -9.91 5.76 -19.13
C PRO A 61 -8.74 6.73 -18.87
N LEU A 62 -7.90 6.47 -17.87
CA LEU A 62 -6.75 7.31 -17.54
C LEU A 62 -5.75 7.36 -18.70
N SER A 63 -5.04 8.48 -18.83
CA SER A 63 -3.93 8.56 -19.78
C SER A 63 -2.80 7.61 -19.37
N PRO A 64 -1.93 7.18 -20.31
CA PRO A 64 -0.85 6.25 -20.02
C PRO A 64 0.07 6.69 -18.87
N GLY A 65 0.35 7.99 -18.74
CA GLY A 65 1.17 8.53 -17.65
C GLY A 65 0.56 8.29 -16.27
N TRP A 66 -0.75 8.50 -16.12
CA TRP A 66 -1.45 8.24 -14.87
C TRP A 66 -1.53 6.74 -14.54
N LYS A 67 -1.70 5.88 -15.55
CA LYS A 67 -1.67 4.42 -15.36
C LYS A 67 -0.31 3.95 -14.87
N ALA A 68 0.76 4.45 -15.49
CA ALA A 68 2.12 4.14 -15.08
C ALA A 68 2.39 4.59 -13.64
N LEU A 69 1.95 5.79 -13.27
CA LEU A 69 2.06 6.30 -11.90
C LEU A 69 1.40 5.33 -10.90
N VAL A 70 0.14 4.94 -11.13
CA VAL A 70 -0.59 4.01 -10.25
C VAL A 70 0.14 2.67 -10.08
N LEU A 71 0.58 2.08 -11.19
CA LEU A 71 1.28 0.80 -11.17
C LEU A 71 2.61 0.88 -10.42
N VAL A 72 3.41 1.91 -10.70
CA VAL A 72 4.69 2.14 -10.03
C VAL A 72 4.49 2.42 -8.54
N SER A 73 3.48 3.22 -8.17
CA SER A 73 3.14 3.48 -6.77
C SER A 73 2.74 2.19 -6.04
N ALA A 74 1.92 1.34 -6.64
CA ALA A 74 1.52 0.08 -6.03
C ALA A 74 2.72 -0.87 -5.78
N LEU A 75 3.71 -0.88 -6.68
CA LEU A 75 4.96 -1.61 -6.46
C LEU A 75 5.80 -0.99 -5.35
N ALA A 76 5.94 0.34 -5.35
CA ALA A 76 6.69 1.06 -4.32
C ALA A 76 6.11 0.84 -2.91
N TYR A 77 4.79 0.64 -2.80
CA TYR A 77 4.12 0.37 -1.51
C TYR A 77 4.57 -0.92 -0.83
N ALA A 78 5.20 -1.88 -1.54
CA ALA A 78 5.83 -3.03 -0.89
C ALA A 78 6.94 -2.61 0.09
N GLY A 79 7.68 -1.55 -0.25
CA GLY A 79 8.85 -1.09 0.51
C GLY A 79 8.52 -0.14 1.64
N ILE A 80 7.38 0.57 1.59
CA ILE A 80 7.07 1.62 2.56
C ILE A 80 7.04 1.07 4.01
N PRO A 81 6.24 0.05 4.35
CA PRO A 81 6.17 -0.43 5.73
C PRO A 81 7.52 -0.93 6.30
N PRO A 82 8.30 -1.80 5.62
CA PRO A 82 9.57 -2.27 6.17
C PRO A 82 10.61 -1.15 6.29
N ILE A 83 10.67 -0.21 5.34
CA ILE A 83 11.62 0.91 5.38
C ILE A 83 11.25 1.85 6.52
N THR A 84 9.99 2.27 6.60
CA THR A 84 9.51 3.19 7.63
C THR A 84 9.69 2.59 9.02
N LEU A 85 9.35 1.32 9.22
CA LEU A 85 9.49 0.69 10.53
C LEU A 85 10.96 0.61 10.97
N ARG A 86 11.88 0.21 10.08
CA ARG A 86 13.32 0.19 10.39
C ARG A 86 13.85 1.57 10.75
N TYR A 87 13.40 2.60 10.05
CA TYR A 87 13.81 3.98 10.32
C TYR A 87 13.31 4.44 11.70
N LEU A 88 12.08 4.08 12.08
CA LEU A 88 11.55 4.35 13.41
C LEU A 88 12.30 3.61 14.52
N GLU A 89 12.63 2.34 14.31
CA GLU A 89 13.45 1.54 15.23
C GLU A 89 14.83 2.20 15.45
N GLN A 90 15.51 2.62 14.37
CA GLN A 90 16.81 3.29 14.44
C GLN A 90 16.78 4.61 15.22
N ILE A 91 15.73 5.41 15.07
CA ILE A 91 15.56 6.67 15.81
C ILE A 91 15.39 6.38 17.31
N HIS A 92 14.53 5.42 17.66
CA HIS A 92 14.32 5.07 19.07
C HIS A 92 15.57 4.51 19.74
N ASP A 93 16.35 3.71 19.03
CA ASP A 93 17.61 3.18 19.58
C ASP A 93 18.63 4.30 19.85
N HIS A 94 18.73 5.30 18.97
CA HIS A 94 19.61 6.47 19.18
C HIS A 94 19.14 7.36 20.34
N GLU A 95 17.83 7.58 20.50
CA GLU A 95 17.30 8.35 21.65
C GLU A 95 17.57 7.67 22.99
N GLY A 96 17.66 6.33 23.03
CA GLY A 96 17.98 5.57 24.23
C GLY A 96 19.46 5.56 24.63
N GLU A 97 20.37 5.86 23.71
CA GLU A 97 21.82 5.92 23.97
C GLU A 97 22.28 7.29 24.51
N GLU A 98 21.48 8.35 24.34
CA GLU A 98 21.77 9.70 24.83
C GLU A 98 21.21 10.00 26.25
N ALA A 99 20.52 9.05 26.88
CA ALA A 99 19.90 9.17 28.21
C ALA A 99 20.67 8.39 29.30
#